data_AF-A0A1W6YYZ5-F1
#
_entry.id   AF-A0A1W6YYZ5-F1
#
_cell.length_a   1.000
_cell.length_b   1.000
_cell.length_c   1.000
_cell.angle_alpha   90.00
_cell.angle_beta   90.00
_cell.angle_gamma   90.00
#
_symmetry.space_group_name_H-M   'P 1'
#
loop_
_entity.id
_entity.type
_entity.pdbx_description
1 polymer ?
#
loop_
_entity_poly.entity_id
_entity_poly.type
_entity_poly.pdbx_seq_one_letter_code
_entity_poly.pdbx_strand_id
1 'polypeptide(L)' 'MSQAEFASWLEFYNRYPFDDMHTIHRPAALIAQSMRGGEIGPLIDWLQPRDTEFTDADRKTLAAFGFKS' A
#
# COMPACT_ATOMS: atom_id res chain seq x y z
N MET A 1 -15.20 5.57 16.84
CA MET A 1 -14.87 5.77 15.42
C MET A 1 -15.85 6.77 14.85
N SER A 2 -15.36 7.85 14.26
CA SER A 2 -16.19 8.87 13.61
C SER A 2 -16.56 8.47 12.18
N GLN A 3 -17.57 9.12 11.60
CA GLN A 3 -17.93 8.91 10.20
C GLN A 3 -16.79 9.30 9.25
N ALA A 4 -16.01 10.33 9.61
CA ALA A 4 -14.86 10.79 8.83
C ALA A 4 -13.73 9.74 8.83
N GLU A 5 -13.40 9.18 10.00
CA GLU A 5 -12.44 8.07 10.09
C GLU A 5 -12.91 6.86 9.29
N PHE A 6 -14.19 6.49 9.41
CA PHE A 6 -14.72 5.35 8.67
C PHE A 6 -14.60 5.56 7.15
N ALA A 7 -14.90 6.76 6.65
CA ALA A 7 -14.75 7.11 5.24
C ALA A 7 -13.28 7.06 4.78
N SER A 8 -12.34 7.53 5.61
CA SER A 8 -10.91 7.46 5.27
C SER A 8 -10.41 6.02 5.20
N TRP A 9 -10.87 5.14 6.11
CA TRP A 9 -10.58 3.71 6.04
C TRP A 9 -11.16 3.07 4.79
N LEU A 10 -12.39 3.43 4.42
CA LEU A 10 -13.02 2.91 3.21
C LEU A 10 -12.27 3.34 1.93
N GLU A 11 -11.85 4.60 1.84
CA GLU A 11 -11.02 5.09 0.73
C GLU A 11 -9.68 4.36 0.66
N PHE A 12 -9.03 4.17 1.82
CA PHE A 12 -7.77 3.45 1.93
C PHE A 12 -7.87 2.01 1.41
N TYR A 13 -8.89 1.25 1.84
CA TYR A 13 -9.05 -0.14 1.42
C TYR A 13 -9.51 -0.31 -0.04
N ASN A 14 -10.20 0.68 -0.61
CA ASN A 14 -10.49 0.71 -2.04
C ASN A 14 -9.23 1.00 -2.88
N ARG A 15 -8.34 1.86 -2.39
CA ARG A 15 -7.08 2.22 -3.07
C ARG A 15 -6.04 1.11 -2.97
N TYR A 16 -6.02 0.39 -1.84
CA TYR A 16 -5.12 -0.73 -1.58
C TYR A 16 -5.93 -2.00 -1.32
N PRO A 17 -6.44 -2.65 -2.39
CA PRO A 17 -7.17 -3.89 -2.24
C PRO A 17 -6.28 -4.92 -1.56
N PHE A 18 -6.84 -5.60 -0.55
CA PHE A 18 -6.15 -6.59 0.26
C PHE A 18 -5.71 -7.80 -0.57
N ASP A 19 -4.52 -7.69 -1.17
CA ASP A 19 -3.76 -8.84 -1.63
C ASP A 19 -3.25 -9.60 -0.39
N ASP A 20 -3.37 -10.92 -0.40
CA ASP A 20 -2.93 -11.82 0.67
C ASP A 20 -1.48 -11.54 1.10
N MET A 21 -0.63 -11.10 0.15
CA MET A 21 0.75 -10.70 0.40
C MET A 21 0.85 -9.54 1.40
N HIS A 22 0.01 -8.51 1.26
CA HIS A 22 0.06 -7.29 2.09
C HIS A 22 -0.73 -7.46 3.39
N THR A 23 -1.73 -8.33 3.39
CA THR A 23 -2.65 -8.54 4.53
C THR A 23 -2.13 -9.58 5.52
N ILE A 24 -1.46 -10.63 5.02
CA ILE A 24 -1.08 -11.80 5.82
C ILE A 24 0.43 -12.01 5.80
N HIS A 25 1.05 -12.03 4.62
CA HIS A 25 2.44 -12.47 4.50
C HIS A 25 3.47 -11.42 4.94
N ARG A 26 3.29 -10.14 4.59
CA ARG A 26 4.19 -9.06 5.03
C ARG A 26 4.16 -8.82 6.54
N PRO A 27 2.99 -8.78 7.22
CA PRO A 27 2.96 -8.70 8.68
C PRO A 27 3.59 -9.92 9.38
N ALA A 28 3.38 -11.13 8.86
CA ALA A 28 4.02 -12.33 9.39
C ALA A 28 5.56 -12.28 9.24
N ALA A 29 6.05 -11.81 8.09
CA ALA A 29 7.47 -11.59 7.87
C ALA A 29 8.05 -10.50 8.79
N LEU A 30 7.30 -9.41 9.05
CA LEU A 30 7.68 -8.38 10.03
C LEU A 30 7.88 -9.00 11.42
N ILE A 31 6.90 -9.77 11.93
CA ILE A 31 6.98 -10.39 13.26
C ILE A 31 8.16 -11.36 13.34
N ALA A 32 8.39 -12.17 12.30
CA ALA A 32 9.54 -13.06 12.24
C ALA A 32 10.88 -12.30 12.28
N GLN A 33 10.95 -11.11 11.66
CA GLN A 33 12.13 -10.26 11.66
C GLN A 33 12.35 -9.54 13.00
N SER A 34 11.27 -9.08 13.65
CA SER A 34 11.36 -8.40 14.95
C SER A 34 11.84 -9.35 16.06
N MET A 35 11.44 -10.63 16.00
CA MET A 35 11.96 -11.68 16.88
C MET A 35 13.47 -11.93 16.70
N ARG A 36 14.03 -11.54 15.56
CA ARG A 36 15.47 -11.67 15.27
C ARG A 36 16.28 -10.41 15.65
N GLY A 37 15.64 -9.40 16.25
CA GLY A 37 16.29 -8.19 16.76
C GLY A 37 16.51 -7.08 15.73
N GLY A 38 15.73 -7.05 14.64
CA GLY A 38 15.82 -5.98 13.63
C GLY A 38 15.25 -4.63 14.10
N GLU A 39 15.82 -3.54 13.58
CA GLU A 39 15.31 -2.17 13.79
C GLU A 39 13.88 -2.04 13.25
N ILE A 40 12.93 -1.62 14.10
CA ILE A 40 11.49 -1.62 13.78
C ILE A 40 11.12 -0.56 12.72
N GLY A 41 11.76 0.61 12.73
CA GLY A 41 11.44 1.73 11.84
C GLY A 41 11.47 1.37 10.35
N PRO A 42 12.60 0.87 9.81
CA PRO A 42 12.71 0.45 8.41
C PRO A 42 11.74 -0.66 8.01
N LEU A 43 11.34 -1.50 8.97
CA LEU A 43 10.42 -2.61 8.71
C LEU A 43 8.96 -2.15 8.67
N ILE A 44 8.61 -1.12 9.43
CA ILE A 44 7.32 -0.42 9.31
C ILE A 44 7.23 0.27 7.94
N ASP A 45 8.30 0.92 7.49
CA ASP A 45 8.35 1.56 6.16
C ASP A 45 8.21 0.52 5.03
N TRP A 46 8.77 -0.67 5.22
CA TRP A 46 8.61 -1.78 4.28
C TRP A 46 7.17 -2.31 4.17
N LEU A 47 6.36 -2.16 5.24
CA LEU A 47 4.95 -2.53 5.23
C LEU A 47 4.07 -1.54 4.48
N GLN A 48 4.54 -0.30 4.27
CA GLN A 48 3.73 0.69 3.59
C GLN A 48 3.45 0.24 2.15
N PRO A 49 2.22 0.46 1.64
CA PRO A 49 1.95 0.31 0.23
C PRO A 49 2.93 1.19 -0.52
N ARG A 50 3.69 0.61 -1.45
CA ARG A 50 4.50 1.43 -2.34
C ARG A 50 3.50 2.10 -3.27
N ASP A 51 3.49 3.43 -3.30
CA ASP A 51 2.84 4.14 -4.39
C ASP A 51 3.40 3.55 -5.67
N THR A 52 2.56 2.81 -6.39
CA THR A 52 2.87 2.39 -7.74
C THR A 52 2.86 3.68 -8.55
N GLU A 53 4.02 4.32 -8.63
CA GLU A 53 4.24 5.39 -9.59
C GLU A 53 3.73 4.88 -10.95
N PHE A 54 2.84 5.65 -11.58
CA PHE A 54 2.30 5.28 -12.88
C PHE A 54 3.47 4.93 -13.81
N THR A 55 3.47 3.69 -14.27
CA THR A 55 4.47 3.24 -15.23
C THR A 55 4.30 4.02 -16.53
N ASP A 56 5.32 4.02 -17.39
CA ASP A 56 5.20 4.66 -18.70
C ASP A 56 4.04 4.08 -19.53
N ALA A 57 3.68 2.82 -19.30
CA ALA A 57 2.51 2.18 -19.92
C ALA A 57 1.20 2.78 -19.39
N ASP A 58 1.10 3.01 -18.08
CA ASP A 58 -0.08 3.64 -17.47
C ASP A 58 -0.22 5.09 -17.94
N ARG A 59 0.88 5.84 -18.01
CA ARG A 59 0.89 7.23 -18.51
C ARG A 59 0.42 7.33 -19.96
N LYS A 60 0.89 6.43 -20.83
CA LYS A 60 0.45 6.36 -22.24
C LYS A 60 -1.02 5.98 -22.35
N THR A 61 -1.48 5.07 -21.51
CA THR A 61 -2.87 4.63 -21.47
C THR A 61 -3.78 5.78 -21.03
N LEU A 62 -3.43 6.50 -19.96
CA LEU A 62 -4.15 7.69 -19.50
C LEU A 62 -4.20 8.78 -20.56
N ALA A 63 -3.08 9.03 -21.26
CA ALA A 63 -3.03 9.97 -22.37
C ALA A 63 -3.94 9.55 -23.54
N ALA A 64 -3.99 8.26 -23.88
CA ALA A 64 -4.88 7.72 -24.91
C ALA A 64 -6.37 7.86 -24.54
N PHE A 65 -6.70 7.80 -23.24
CA PHE A 65 -8.05 8.08 -22.73
C PHE A 65 -8.34 9.58 -22.54
N GLY A 66 -7.41 10.47 -22.90
CA GLY A 66 -7.61 11.92 -22.89
C GLY A 66 -7.33 12.61 -21.55
N PHE A 67 -6.79 11.89 -20.57
CA PHE A 67 -6.28 12.51 -19.34
C PHE A 67 -4.95 13.19 -19.65
N LYS A 68 -4.88 14.53 -19.49
CA LYS A 68 -3.63 15.29 -19.65
C LYS A 68 -2.80 15.17 -18.36
N SER A 69 -1.57 14.67 -18.50
CA SER A 69 -0.53 14.74 -17.45
C SER A 69 0.01 16.14 -17.29
#